data_AF-A0A939USG0-F1
#
_entry.id   AF-A0A939USG0-F1
#
_cell.length_a   1.000
_cell.length_b   1.000
_cell.length_c   1.000
_cell.angle_alpha   90.00
_cell.angle_beta   90.00
_cell.angle_gamma   90.00
#
_symmetry.space_group_name_H-M   'P 1'
#
loop_
_entity.id
_entity.type
_entity.pdbx_description
1 polymer ?
#
loop_
_entity_poly.entity_id
_entity_poly.type
_entity_poly.pdbx_seq_one_letter_code
_entity_poly.pdbx_strand_id
1 'polypeptide(L)' 'IMPDIVIPMHYKTKDCEFDLDKVNEFLNLFDDENIIYADSATVEFDRADFDGEATKVLVLERFAQ' A
#
# COMPACT_ATOMS: atom_id res chain seq x y z
N ILE A 1 10.31 5.27 -14.91
CA ILE A 1 10.92 5.08 -13.58
C ILE A 1 9.92 4.24 -12.78
N MET A 2 10.36 3.11 -12.23
CA MET A 2 9.53 2.24 -11.40
C MET A 2 9.70 2.68 -9.94
N PRO A 3 8.62 2.83 -9.16
CA PRO A 3 8.73 3.26 -7.76
C PRO A 3 9.21 2.10 -6.87
N ASP A 4 10.08 2.39 -5.91
CA ASP A 4 10.51 1.41 -4.90
C ASP A 4 9.40 1.09 -3.88
N ILE A 5 8.57 2.09 -3.56
CA ILE A 5 7.47 1.97 -2.60
C ILE A 5 6.18 2.48 -3.24
N VAL A 6 5.11 1.71 -3.09
CA VAL A 6 3.75 2.13 -3.42
C VAL A 6 2.85 2.00 -2.20
N ILE A 7 2.20 3.10 -1.82
CA ILE A 7 1.21 3.14 -0.73
C ILE A 7 -0.17 3.39 -1.37
N PRO A 8 -1.02 2.36 -1.55
CA PRO A 8 -2.35 2.56 -2.10
C PRO A 8 -3.22 3.34 -1.11
N MET A 9 -3.95 4.32 -1.62
CA MET A 9 -4.85 5.19 -0.85
C MET A 9 -6.19 5.33 -1.61
N HIS A 10 -7.22 5.83 -0.93
CA HIS A 10 -8.54 6.11 -1.53
C HIS A 10 -9.21 4.91 -2.23
N TYR A 11 -9.14 3.73 -1.62
CA TYR A 11 -9.92 2.56 -2.04
C TYR A 11 -11.22 2.45 -1.25
N LYS A 12 -12.12 1.57 -1.70
CA LYS A 12 -13.39 1.31 -1.02
C LYS A 12 -13.17 0.85 0.41
N THR A 13 -13.78 1.58 1.32
CA THR A 13 -13.83 1.24 2.75
C THR A 13 -15.27 1.20 3.24
N LYS A 14 -15.50 0.60 4.41
CA LYS A 14 -16.85 0.39 4.96
C LYS A 14 -17.66 1.68 5.07
N ASP A 15 -17.00 2.77 5.45
CA ASP A 15 -17.63 4.08 5.72
C ASP A 15 -17.61 5.02 4.50
N CYS A 16 -17.16 4.53 3.33
CA CYS A 16 -17.05 5.33 2.12
C CYS A 16 -18.21 5.04 1.18
N GLU A 17 -19.08 6.03 0.94
CA GLU A 17 -20.25 5.89 0.06
C GLU A 17 -19.92 5.94 -1.43
N PHE A 18 -18.71 6.37 -1.80
CA PHE A 18 -18.29 6.41 -3.20
C PHE A 18 -18.20 5.01 -3.82
N ASP A 19 -18.55 4.92 -5.10
CA ASP A 19 -18.36 3.72 -5.90
C ASP A 19 -16.87 3.62 -6.29
N LEU A 20 -16.11 2.91 -5.45
CA LEU A 20 -14.68 2.71 -5.57
C LEU A 20 -14.42 1.20 -5.53
N ASP A 21 -13.30 0.79 -6.12
CA ASP A 21 -12.84 -0.58 -6.07
C ASP A 21 -12.18 -0.90 -4.71
N LYS A 22 -12.19 -2.17 -4.33
CA LYS A 22 -11.49 -2.64 -3.12
C LYS A 22 -9.98 -2.64 -3.36
N VAL A 23 -9.20 -2.44 -2.30
CA VAL A 23 -7.72 -2.49 -2.38
C VAL A 23 -7.20 -3.80 -2.99
N ASN A 24 -7.88 -4.92 -2.75
CA ASN A 24 -7.51 -6.22 -3.30
C ASN A 24 -7.38 -6.25 -4.83
N GLU A 25 -8.19 -5.47 -5.55
CA GLU A 25 -8.10 -5.43 -7.01
C GLU A 25 -6.75 -4.85 -7.48
N PHE A 26 -6.25 -3.85 -6.76
CA PHE A 26 -4.91 -3.30 -6.97
C PHE A 26 -3.81 -4.27 -6.53
N LEU A 27 -3.98 -4.93 -5.37
CA LEU A 27 -2.97 -5.84 -4.82
C LEU A 27 -2.75 -7.07 -5.70
N ASN A 28 -3.77 -7.56 -6.40
CA ASN A 28 -3.67 -8.68 -7.34
C ASN A 28 -2.75 -8.41 -8.54
N LEU A 29 -2.26 -7.17 -8.72
CA LEU A 29 -1.29 -6.81 -9.75
C LEU A 29 0.16 -7.07 -9.32
N PHE A 30 0.39 -7.45 -8.07
CA PHE A 30 1.71 -7.63 -7.48
C PHE A 30 1.85 -9.04 -6.88
N ASP A 31 3.08 -9.53 -6.82
CA ASP A 31 3.39 -10.79 -6.13
C ASP A 31 3.17 -10.61 -4.63
N ASP A 32 2.60 -11.63 -3.97
CA ASP A 32 2.27 -11.60 -2.54
C ASP A 32 3.50 -11.30 -1.66
N GLU A 33 4.70 -11.72 -2.07
CA GLU A 33 5.95 -11.45 -1.37
C GLU A 33 6.36 -9.98 -1.33
N ASN A 34 5.82 -9.18 -2.26
CA ASN A 34 6.08 -7.75 -2.36
C ASN A 34 5.00 -6.91 -1.63
N ILE A 35 3.97 -7.54 -1.06
CA ILE A 35 2.89 -6.87 -0.35
C ILE A 35 3.15 -6.94 1.16
N ILE A 36 3.22 -5.76 1.79
CA ILE A 36 3.49 -5.61 3.22
C ILE A 36 2.27 -4.94 3.87
N TYR A 37 1.66 -5.62 4.83
CA TYR A 37 0.62 -5.05 5.69
C TYR A 37 1.27 -4.47 6.94
N ALA A 38 1.13 -3.16 7.13
CA ALA A 38 1.69 -2.45 8.27
C ALA A 38 0.58 -2.10 9.27
N ASP A 39 0.65 -2.66 10.47
CA ASP A 39 -0.22 -2.35 11.61
C ASP A 39 0.19 -1.02 12.27
N SER A 40 0.30 0.04 11.47
CA SER A 40 0.79 1.34 11.87
C SER A 40 0.20 2.46 11.00
N ALA A 41 -0.05 3.61 11.63
CA ALA A 41 -0.49 4.84 10.95
C ALA A 41 0.67 5.60 10.32
N THR A 42 1.90 5.23 10.68
CA THR A 42 3.13 5.94 10.30
C THR A 42 4.16 4.96 9.77
N VAL A 43 4.91 5.40 8.77
CA VAL A 43 6.00 4.64 8.17
C VAL A 43 7.21 5.56 8.00
N GLU A 44 8.39 5.00 8.24
CA GLU A 44 9.67 5.69 8.10
C GLU A 44 10.50 4.92 7.10
N PHE A 45 11.22 5.67 6.26
CA PHE A 45 12.02 5.11 5.19
C PHE A 45 13.39 5.77 5.17
N ASP A 46 14.45 4.96 5.12
CA ASP A 46 15.77 5.43 4.74
C ASP A 46 15.92 5.27 3.23
N ARG A 47 16.47 6.30 2.57
CA ARG A 47 16.74 6.26 1.14
C ARG A 47 17.78 5.19 0.78
N ALA A 48 18.64 4.81 1.71
CA ALA A 48 19.63 3.75 1.52
C ALA A 48 18.99 2.36 1.37
N ASP A 49 17.74 2.18 1.80
CA ASP A 49 17.01 0.90 1.75
C ASP A 49 16.36 0.63 0.37
N PHE A 50 16.52 1.54 -0.60
CA PHE A 50 15.93 1.44 -1.93
C PHE A 50 17.00 1.44 -3.02
N ASP A 51 17.06 0.36 -3.77
CA ASP A 51 18.02 0.10 -4.83
C ASP A 51 17.43 0.20 -6.25
N GLY A 52 16.11 0.37 -6.39
CA GLY A 52 15.44 0.40 -7.69
C GLY A 52 15.15 -0.97 -8.28
N GLU A 53 15.46 -2.08 -7.59
CA GLU A 53 15.34 -3.42 -8.15
C GLU A 53 13.93 -4.01 -8.01
N ALA A 54 13.18 -3.62 -6.96
CA ALA A 54 11.84 -4.14 -6.69
C ALA A 54 10.89 -3.09 -6.10
N THR A 55 9.61 -3.20 -6.45
CA THR A 55 8.54 -2.39 -5.84
C THR A 55 7.92 -3.13 -4.67
N LYS A 56 7.93 -2.52 -3.48
CA LYS A 56 7.17 -2.98 -2.32
C LYS A 56 5.85 -2.21 -2.23
N VAL A 57 4.76 -2.94 -2.05
CA VAL A 57 3.41 -2.36 -1.84
C VAL A 57 3.09 -2.39 -0.36
N LEU A 58 2.94 -1.21 0.24
CA LEU A 58 2.74 -1.07 1.68
C LEU A 58 1.30 -0.63 1.99
N VAL A 59 0.52 -1.55 2.57
CA VAL A 59 -0.87 -1.30 2.96
C VAL A 59 -0.90 -0.91 4.43
N LEU A 60 -1.24 0.34 4.71
CA LEU A 60 -1.32 0.86 6.08
C LEU A 60 -2.65 0.51 6.74
N GLU A 61 -2.61 0.16 8.02
CA GLU A 61 -3.81 -0.04 8.81
C GLU A 61 -4.59 1.27 9.00
N ARG A 62 -5.91 1.19 8.82
CA ARG A 62 -6.81 2.30 9.11
C ARG A 62 -7.15 2.29 10.60
N PHE A 63 -6.60 3.23 11.35
CA PHE A 63 -7.13 3.57 12.67
C PHE A 63 -8.42 4.37 12.46
N ALA A 64 -9.58 3.71 12.59
CA ALA A 64 -10.85 4.42 12.64
C ALA A 64 -10.87 5.30 13.90
N GLN A 65 -11.07 6.61 13.74
CA GLN A 65 -11.42 7.52 14.83
C GLN A 65 -12.90 7.42 15.16
#